data_AF-G9JKB8-F1
#
_entry.id   AF-G9JKB8-F1
#
_cell.length_a   1.000
_cell.length_b   1.000
_cell.length_c   1.000
_cell.angle_alpha   90.00
_cell.angle_beta   90.00
_cell.angle_gamma   90.00
#
_symmetry.space_group_name_H-M   'P 1'
#
loop_
_entity.id
_entity.type
_entity.pdbx_description
1 polymer ?
#
loop_
_entity_poly.entity_id
_entity_poly.type
_entity_poly.pdbx_seq_one_letter_code
_entity_poly.pdbx_strand_id
1 'polypeptide(L)'
;MSAVMITRQQHVHSQGLWSLNGNWMKTKICMLPINKMALKRIKKAAFKVAVILILSGLLSLIDLPLITKKRPGLARTAGRAVYYDPTIKDIITNDCGRCHSGPSRNLMDYDNLKAYAESGMLAAMVQGSMSRFAGGDQGTILEWINAGTPEKPAANQGNVQNNGNTNNNTSKNGVNTAINANFFNGLHHLGGGKGGGGGATQPYVPDVPVNGITYENTIQYVLAKDCLRCHSGHFRNLTTYDNVSIYVKNGLLKTLVQRGGAMHRFALRDSRWIVAWIENGAPRK
;
A
#
# COMPACT_ATOMS: atom_id res chain seq x y z
N MET A 1 24.12 -33.28 23.27
CA MET A 1 25.14 -32.23 23.49
C MET A 1 25.61 -31.77 22.12
N SER A 2 25.07 -30.66 21.61
CA SER A 2 25.36 -30.16 20.26
C SER A 2 25.82 -28.71 20.36
N ALA A 3 27.04 -28.44 19.87
CA ALA A 3 27.68 -27.13 19.91
C ALA A 3 27.23 -26.28 18.71
N VAL A 4 26.89 -25.02 19.00
CA VAL A 4 26.56 -23.98 18.01
C VAL A 4 27.77 -23.06 17.87
N MET A 5 28.36 -22.99 16.68
CA MET A 5 29.37 -21.97 16.34
C MET A 5 28.68 -20.71 15.82
N ILE A 6 28.96 -19.57 16.45
CA ILE A 6 28.59 -18.22 16.00
C ILE A 6 29.84 -17.56 15.45
N THR A 7 29.82 -17.18 14.16
CA THR A 7 30.90 -16.40 13.54
C THR A 7 30.50 -14.93 13.46
N ARG A 8 31.37 -14.07 14.03
CA ARG A 8 31.20 -12.63 14.20
C ARG A 8 31.77 -11.91 12.96
N GLN A 9 30.97 -11.11 12.27
CA GLN A 9 31.40 -10.31 11.12
C GLN A 9 31.66 -8.86 11.55
N GLN A 10 32.89 -8.38 11.36
CA GLN A 10 33.32 -7.03 11.71
C GLN A 10 33.06 -6.04 10.57
N HIS A 11 32.54 -4.88 10.95
CA HIS A 11 32.38 -3.67 10.15
C HIS A 11 33.74 -2.97 9.98
N VAL A 12 34.05 -2.49 8.77
CA VAL A 12 35.16 -1.55 8.54
C VAL A 12 34.64 -0.34 7.76
N HIS A 13 34.77 0.84 8.35
CA HIS A 13 34.61 2.14 7.69
C HIS A 13 35.93 2.56 7.05
N SER A 14 35.91 3.09 5.84
CA SER A 14 36.98 3.96 5.32
C SER A 14 36.39 5.13 4.53
N GLN A 15 36.67 6.35 4.99
CA GLN A 15 36.42 7.60 4.26
C GLN A 15 37.74 8.00 3.59
N GLY A 16 37.71 8.21 2.27
CA GLY A 16 38.84 8.75 1.50
C GLY A 16 38.50 10.13 0.95
N LEU A 17 39.10 11.17 1.53
CA LEU A 17 39.18 12.51 0.95
C LEU A 17 40.19 12.50 -0.21
N TRP A 18 39.78 13.02 -1.37
CA TRP A 18 40.70 13.36 -2.47
C TRP A 18 40.86 14.87 -2.56
N SER A 19 42.08 15.34 -2.29
CA SER A 19 42.56 16.70 -2.55
C SER A 19 43.18 16.73 -3.94
N LEU A 20 42.66 17.58 -4.83
CA LEU A 20 43.20 17.82 -6.16
C LEU A 20 43.88 19.20 -6.19
N ASN A 21 45.21 19.21 -6.09
CA ASN A 21 46.03 20.35 -6.43
C ASN A 21 47.22 19.85 -7.27
N GLY A 22 47.24 20.20 -8.56
CA GLY A 22 48.20 19.65 -9.52
C GLY A 22 48.37 20.51 -10.76
N ASN A 23 49.18 21.56 -10.61
CA ASN A 23 50.12 22.17 -11.56
C ASN A 23 50.01 21.82 -13.06
N TRP A 24 49.63 22.80 -13.88
CA TRP A 24 49.59 22.73 -15.34
C TRP A 24 51.00 22.96 -15.93
N MET A 25 51.67 21.89 -16.37
CA MET A 25 52.86 22.02 -17.22
C MET A 25 52.46 22.48 -18.63
N LYS A 26 53.07 23.58 -19.09
CA LYS A 26 52.98 24.10 -20.46
C LYS A 26 53.75 23.20 -21.42
N THR A 27 53.07 22.24 -22.04
CA THR A 27 53.62 21.41 -23.10
C THR A 27 53.59 22.17 -24.43
N LYS A 28 54.75 22.50 -24.99
CA LYS A 28 54.87 23.02 -26.37
C LYS A 28 54.46 21.91 -27.35
N ILE A 29 53.40 22.14 -28.11
CA ILE A 29 52.92 21.23 -29.15
C ILE A 29 53.74 21.45 -30.42
N CYS A 30 54.59 20.49 -30.77
CA CYS A 30 55.21 20.43 -32.09
C CYS A 30 54.16 20.03 -33.12
N MET A 31 53.80 20.94 -34.03
CA MET A 31 52.93 20.61 -35.17
C MET A 31 53.69 19.74 -36.17
N LEU A 32 53.42 18.44 -36.15
CA LEU A 32 53.84 17.52 -37.19
C LEU A 32 52.95 17.68 -38.44
N PRO A 33 53.52 17.61 -39.67
CA PRO A 33 52.76 17.75 -40.90
C PRO A 33 51.77 16.60 -41.05
N ILE A 34 50.47 16.93 -41.00
CA ILE A 34 49.39 15.96 -41.12
C ILE A 34 49.37 15.41 -42.55
N ASN A 35 49.73 14.13 -42.68
CA ASN A 35 49.66 13.39 -43.94
C ASN A 35 48.24 13.47 -44.53
N LYS A 36 48.12 13.94 -45.79
CA LYS A 36 46.84 14.12 -46.49
C LYS A 36 45.98 12.84 -46.54
N MET A 37 46.58 11.66 -46.40
CA MET A 37 45.84 10.39 -46.29
C MET A 37 45.13 10.21 -44.94
N ALA A 38 45.70 10.70 -43.84
CA ALA A 38 45.06 10.68 -42.53
C ALA A 38 43.81 11.58 -42.50
N LEU A 39 43.88 12.74 -43.16
CA LEU A 39 42.76 13.67 -43.26
C LEU A 39 41.56 13.07 -44.01
N LYS A 40 41.79 12.27 -45.07
CA LYS A 40 40.71 11.56 -45.78
C LYS A 40 40.03 10.50 -44.90
N ARG A 41 40.79 9.79 -44.06
CA ARG A 41 40.23 8.78 -43.13
C ARG A 41 39.39 9.43 -42.02
N ILE A 42 39.86 10.55 -41.48
CA ILE A 42 39.13 11.31 -40.45
C ILE A 42 37.81 11.86 -41.01
N LYS A 43 37.80 12.40 -42.24
CA LYS A 43 36.56 12.87 -42.88
C LYS A 43 35.53 11.76 -43.09
N LYS A 44 35.97 10.55 -43.47
CA LYS A 44 35.07 9.39 -43.64
C LYS A 44 34.51 8.87 -42.31
N ALA A 45 35.30 8.93 -41.24
CA ALA A 45 34.84 8.57 -39.89
C ALA A 45 33.85 9.60 -39.34
N ALA A 46 34.14 10.90 -39.50
CA ALA A 46 33.25 11.98 -39.06
C ALA A 46 31.87 11.93 -39.76
N PHE A 47 31.84 11.59 -41.06
CA PHE A 47 30.59 11.42 -41.79
C PHE A 47 29.75 10.25 -41.26
N LYS A 48 30.37 9.11 -40.92
CA LYS A 48 29.65 7.97 -40.32
C LYS A 48 29.05 8.31 -38.96
N VAL A 49 29.79 9.04 -38.12
CA VAL A 49 29.30 9.47 -36.80
C VAL A 49 28.14 10.48 -36.95
N ALA A 50 28.24 11.43 -37.88
CA ALA A 50 27.17 12.38 -38.15
C ALA A 50 25.87 11.70 -38.61
N VAL A 51 25.97 10.69 -39.49
CA VAL A 51 24.79 9.92 -39.94
C VAL A 51 24.13 9.15 -38.79
N ILE A 52 24.91 8.54 -37.89
CA ILE A 52 24.38 7.83 -36.71
C ILE A 52 23.68 8.81 -35.75
N LEU A 53 24.24 10.00 -35.52
CA LEU A 53 23.64 11.02 -34.66
C LEU A 53 22.35 11.60 -35.25
N ILE A 54 22.30 11.80 -36.57
CA ILE A 54 21.07 12.26 -37.25
C ILE A 54 19.98 11.17 -37.17
N LEU A 55 20.31 9.90 -37.40
CA LEU A 55 19.36 8.79 -37.28
C LEU A 55 18.83 8.58 -35.86
N SER A 56 19.67 8.79 -34.83
CA SER A 56 19.25 8.69 -33.43
C SER A 56 18.44 9.91 -32.97
N GLY A 57 18.73 11.11 -33.49
CA GLY A 57 17.88 12.29 -33.30
C GLY A 57 16.51 12.15 -33.97
N LEU A 58 16.46 11.59 -35.19
CA LEU A 58 15.20 11.40 -35.92
C LEU A 58 14.30 10.35 -35.26
N LEU A 59 14.88 9.31 -34.64
CA LEU A 59 14.12 8.33 -33.85
C LEU A 59 13.48 8.93 -32.59
N SER A 60 14.02 10.05 -32.09
CA SER A 60 13.49 10.76 -30.91
C SER A 60 12.31 11.70 -31.25
N LEU A 61 12.08 11.99 -32.53
CA LEU A 61 10.99 12.84 -33.02
C LEU A 61 9.80 12.05 -33.56
N ILE A 62 9.97 10.74 -33.74
CA ILE A 62 8.86 9.82 -33.93
C ILE A 62 8.35 9.50 -32.51
N ASP A 63 7.54 10.40 -31.97
CA ASP A 63 6.53 10.03 -30.97
C ASP A 63 5.61 9.02 -31.66
N LEU A 64 6.08 7.76 -31.76
CA LEU A 64 5.19 6.63 -31.89
C LEU A 64 4.22 6.82 -30.74
N PRO A 65 2.91 7.03 -31.01
CA PRO A 65 1.96 6.92 -29.93
C PRO A 65 2.13 5.49 -29.46
N LEU A 66 2.86 5.31 -28.35
CA LEU A 66 2.63 4.21 -27.47
C LEU A 66 1.13 4.28 -27.30
N ILE A 67 0.45 3.33 -27.96
CA ILE A 67 -0.96 3.02 -27.75
C ILE A 67 -0.98 2.54 -26.30
N THR A 68 -0.83 3.48 -25.39
CA THR A 68 -1.24 3.40 -24.02
C THR A 68 -2.74 3.33 -24.20
N LYS A 69 -3.23 2.10 -24.37
CA LYS A 69 -4.65 1.76 -24.38
C LYS A 69 -5.17 2.46 -23.14
N LYS A 70 -5.77 3.64 -23.33
CA LYS A 70 -6.14 4.55 -22.26
C LYS A 70 -7.23 3.81 -21.52
N ARG A 71 -6.84 3.02 -20.51
CA ARG A 71 -7.78 2.21 -19.73
C ARG A 71 -8.84 3.21 -19.27
N PRO A 72 -10.12 2.99 -19.58
CA PRO A 72 -11.18 3.96 -19.31
C PRO A 72 -11.03 4.46 -17.88
N GLY A 73 -10.82 5.77 -17.77
CA GLY A 73 -10.42 6.39 -16.52
C GLY A 73 -11.45 6.12 -15.44
N LEU A 74 -11.03 5.38 -14.39
CA LEU A 74 -11.34 5.53 -12.97
C LEU A 74 -12.72 6.05 -12.51
N ALA A 75 -13.79 5.96 -13.32
CA ALA A 75 -15.14 6.26 -12.89
C ALA A 75 -15.51 5.30 -11.77
N ARG A 76 -15.94 5.86 -10.63
CA ARG A 76 -16.25 5.18 -9.38
C ARG A 76 -17.25 4.05 -9.64
N THR A 77 -16.79 2.80 -9.58
CA THR A 77 -17.57 1.58 -9.84
C THR A 77 -18.52 1.19 -8.70
N ALA A 78 -19.12 2.16 -8.02
CA ALA A 78 -20.17 1.84 -7.07
C ALA A 78 -21.41 1.41 -7.87
N GLY A 79 -21.66 0.10 -7.97
CA GLY A 79 -22.88 -0.46 -8.56
C GLY A 79 -22.79 -0.98 -10.00
N ARG A 80 -21.63 -0.92 -10.68
CA ARG A 80 -21.47 -1.55 -11.99
C ARG A 80 -20.90 -2.96 -11.82
N ALA A 81 -21.62 -3.97 -12.30
CA ALA A 81 -21.15 -5.34 -12.35
C ALA A 81 -19.79 -5.40 -13.08
N VAL A 82 -18.82 -6.01 -12.42
CA VAL A 82 -17.50 -6.28 -12.99
C VAL A 82 -17.52 -7.72 -13.45
N TYR A 83 -17.17 -7.95 -14.71
CA TYR A 83 -17.18 -9.27 -15.35
C TYR A 83 -15.78 -9.73 -15.69
N TYR A 84 -15.63 -11.05 -15.82
CA TYR A 84 -14.38 -11.65 -16.26
C TYR A 84 -13.95 -11.10 -17.62
N ASP A 85 -14.83 -11.21 -18.61
CA ASP A 85 -14.61 -10.67 -19.94
C ASP A 85 -15.23 -9.26 -20.08
N PRO A 86 -14.49 -8.23 -20.55
CA PRO A 86 -13.06 -8.22 -20.85
C PRO A 86 -12.20 -7.81 -19.64
N THR A 87 -12.80 -7.25 -18.58
CA THR A 87 -12.08 -6.44 -17.59
C THR A 87 -11.05 -7.23 -16.79
N ILE A 88 -11.47 -8.32 -16.13
CA ILE A 88 -10.56 -9.09 -15.29
C ILE A 88 -9.56 -9.87 -16.14
N LYS A 89 -10.00 -10.39 -17.29
CA LYS A 89 -9.11 -11.07 -18.24
C LYS A 89 -7.97 -10.15 -18.69
N ASP A 90 -8.26 -8.90 -19.03
CA ASP A 90 -7.24 -7.92 -19.41
C ASP A 90 -6.29 -7.62 -18.25
N ILE A 91 -6.80 -7.47 -17.02
CA ILE A 91 -5.96 -7.24 -15.83
C ILE A 91 -5.03 -8.43 -15.58
N ILE A 92 -5.58 -9.65 -15.52
CA ILE A 92 -4.79 -10.85 -15.23
C ILE A 92 -3.76 -11.10 -16.34
N THR A 93 -4.15 -10.94 -17.60
CA THR A 93 -3.22 -11.13 -18.74
C THR A 93 -2.04 -10.17 -18.67
N ASN A 94 -2.30 -8.88 -18.40
CA ASN A 94 -1.25 -7.85 -18.43
C ASN A 94 -0.39 -7.86 -17.17
N ASP A 95 -1.01 -8.05 -16.01
CA ASP A 95 -0.38 -7.73 -14.72
C ASP A 95 0.08 -9.00 -13.99
N CYS A 96 -0.55 -10.15 -14.24
CA CYS A 96 -0.27 -11.43 -13.56
C CYS A 96 0.24 -12.52 -14.52
N GLY A 97 -0.12 -12.46 -15.80
CA GLY A 97 0.02 -13.54 -16.77
C GLY A 97 1.45 -14.02 -16.94
N ARG A 98 2.43 -13.10 -16.88
CA ARG A 98 3.86 -13.43 -17.00
C ARG A 98 4.33 -14.50 -16.00
N CYS A 99 3.78 -14.50 -14.78
CA CYS A 99 4.16 -15.44 -13.72
C CYS A 99 3.10 -16.55 -13.51
N HIS A 100 1.89 -16.35 -14.04
CA HIS A 100 0.73 -17.19 -13.78
C HIS A 100 0.08 -17.74 -15.07
N SER A 101 0.88 -17.97 -16.12
CA SER A 101 0.44 -18.65 -17.35
C SER A 101 0.92 -20.10 -17.46
N GLY A 102 1.62 -20.61 -16.43
CA GLY A 102 2.19 -21.95 -16.42
C GLY A 102 1.18 -23.04 -15.99
N PRO A 103 1.43 -24.31 -16.31
CA PRO A 103 0.52 -25.42 -16.03
C PRO A 103 0.25 -25.65 -14.53
N SER A 104 1.19 -25.27 -13.66
CA SER A 104 1.06 -25.44 -12.21
C SER A 104 0.31 -24.30 -11.52
N ARG A 105 0.23 -23.12 -12.14
CA ARG A 105 -0.40 -21.91 -11.58
C ARG A 105 -0.96 -21.07 -12.71
N ASN A 106 -1.99 -21.58 -13.37
CA ASN A 106 -2.65 -20.88 -14.44
C ASN A 106 -3.77 -19.98 -13.88
N LEU A 107 -3.65 -18.67 -14.06
CA LEU A 107 -4.70 -17.69 -13.74
C LEU A 107 -5.32 -17.10 -15.02
N MET A 108 -4.86 -17.51 -16.20
CA MET A 108 -5.22 -16.90 -17.49
C MET A 108 -6.59 -17.33 -18.02
N ASP A 109 -7.16 -18.41 -17.47
CA ASP A 109 -8.48 -18.91 -17.79
C ASP A 109 -9.48 -18.66 -16.66
N TYR A 110 -10.74 -18.51 -17.05
CA TYR A 110 -11.82 -18.16 -16.15
C TYR A 110 -12.01 -19.20 -15.04
N ASP A 111 -12.02 -20.49 -15.38
CA ASP A 111 -12.37 -21.55 -14.43
C ASP A 111 -11.30 -21.66 -13.34
N ASN A 112 -10.01 -21.61 -13.69
CA ASN A 112 -8.94 -21.58 -12.71
C ASN A 112 -8.97 -20.30 -11.86
N LEU A 113 -9.14 -19.13 -12.48
CA LEU A 113 -9.19 -17.87 -11.72
C LEU A 113 -10.40 -17.84 -10.76
N LYS A 114 -11.55 -18.35 -11.19
CA LYS A 114 -12.77 -18.47 -10.37
C LYS A 114 -12.54 -19.41 -9.20
N ALA A 115 -11.86 -20.55 -9.38
CA ALA A 115 -11.52 -21.43 -8.27
C ALA A 115 -10.62 -20.75 -7.22
N TYR A 116 -9.69 -19.89 -7.66
CA TYR A 116 -8.88 -19.06 -6.74
C TYR A 116 -9.71 -17.98 -6.03
N ALA A 117 -10.71 -17.41 -6.70
CA ALA A 117 -11.65 -16.46 -6.10
C ALA A 117 -12.52 -17.14 -5.03
N GLU A 118 -13.14 -18.28 -5.37
CA GLU A 118 -14.06 -19.02 -4.49
C GLU A 118 -13.35 -19.60 -3.25
N SER A 119 -12.09 -20.00 -3.38
CA SER A 119 -11.26 -20.42 -2.23
C SER A 119 -10.81 -19.27 -1.33
N GLY A 120 -11.04 -18.01 -1.73
CA GLY A 120 -10.56 -16.81 -1.04
C GLY A 120 -9.05 -16.57 -1.20
N MET A 121 -8.34 -17.43 -1.93
CA MET A 121 -6.89 -17.29 -2.14
C MET A 121 -6.57 -16.07 -3.00
N LEU A 122 -7.37 -15.80 -4.04
CA LEU A 122 -7.19 -14.62 -4.89
C LEU A 122 -7.34 -13.33 -4.09
N ALA A 123 -8.36 -13.25 -3.23
CA ALA A 123 -8.58 -12.12 -2.33
C ALA A 123 -7.37 -11.92 -1.41
N ALA A 124 -6.84 -12.98 -0.79
CA ALA A 124 -5.65 -12.90 0.06
C ALA A 124 -4.36 -12.50 -0.69
N MET A 125 -4.26 -12.81 -1.99
CA MET A 125 -3.13 -12.39 -2.82
C MET A 125 -3.15 -10.89 -3.12
N VAL A 126 -4.35 -10.32 -3.31
CA VAL A 126 -4.51 -8.92 -3.74
C VAL A 126 -4.89 -7.97 -2.60
N GLN A 127 -5.45 -8.48 -1.50
CA GLN A 127 -5.75 -7.73 -0.28
C GLN A 127 -4.67 -8.03 0.78
N GLY A 128 -4.32 -7.03 1.59
CA GLY A 128 -3.40 -7.23 2.71
C GLY A 128 -3.98 -8.29 3.65
N SER A 129 -3.12 -9.07 4.33
CA SER A 129 -3.60 -10.20 5.14
C SER A 129 -4.60 -9.80 6.23
N MET A 130 -4.54 -8.55 6.72
CA MET A 130 -5.49 -7.99 7.68
C MET A 130 -6.53 -7.05 7.07
N SER A 131 -6.36 -6.62 5.81
CA SER A 131 -7.30 -5.74 5.11
C SER A 131 -8.71 -6.32 5.05
N ARG A 132 -8.85 -7.65 4.92
CA ARG A 132 -10.17 -8.31 4.88
C ARG A 132 -10.88 -8.32 6.24
N PHE A 133 -10.11 -8.34 7.33
CA PHE A 133 -10.64 -8.34 8.69
C PHE A 133 -10.99 -6.92 9.13
N ALA A 134 -10.18 -5.93 8.74
CA ALA A 134 -10.52 -4.52 8.95
C ALA A 134 -11.78 -4.08 8.18
N GLY A 135 -12.19 -4.79 7.13
CA GLY A 135 -13.44 -4.55 6.41
C GLY A 135 -13.63 -3.09 6.00
N GLY A 136 -14.78 -2.51 6.36
CA GLY A 136 -15.10 -1.10 6.13
C GLY A 136 -14.25 -0.12 6.96
N ASP A 137 -13.70 -0.57 8.09
CA ASP A 137 -12.95 0.26 9.03
C ASP A 137 -11.47 0.43 8.64
N GLN A 138 -11.04 -0.24 7.57
CA GLN A 138 -9.70 -0.08 6.98
C GLN A 138 -9.33 1.39 6.73
N GLY A 139 -10.27 2.17 6.18
CA GLY A 139 -10.05 3.59 5.86
C GLY A 139 -9.72 4.39 7.13
N THR A 140 -10.52 4.19 8.17
CA THR A 140 -10.36 4.82 9.49
C THR A 140 -9.01 4.51 10.12
N ILE A 141 -8.57 3.24 10.06
CA ILE A 141 -7.24 2.85 10.58
C ILE A 141 -6.13 3.55 9.80
N LEU A 142 -6.20 3.58 8.47
CA LEU A 142 -5.18 4.22 7.63
C LEU A 142 -5.14 5.73 7.82
N GLU A 143 -6.30 6.37 7.97
CA GLU A 143 -6.41 7.81 8.25
C GLU A 143 -5.76 8.15 9.60
N TRP A 144 -6.06 7.39 10.66
CA TRP A 144 -5.42 7.55 11.97
C TRP A 144 -3.90 7.37 11.92
N ILE A 145 -3.41 6.35 11.19
CA ILE A 145 -1.97 6.14 10.99
C ILE A 145 -1.33 7.34 10.29
N ASN A 146 -1.97 7.86 9.24
CA ASN A 146 -1.46 9.01 8.49
C ASN A 146 -1.52 10.32 9.29
N ALA A 147 -2.42 10.43 10.26
CA ALA A 147 -2.51 11.54 11.20
C ALA A 147 -1.45 11.50 12.33
N GLY A 148 -0.52 10.54 12.31
CA GLY A 148 0.54 10.41 13.32
C GLY A 148 0.10 9.66 14.59
N THR A 149 -0.98 8.86 14.49
CA THR A 149 -1.51 8.03 15.58
C THR A 149 -1.79 8.78 16.88
N PRO A 150 -2.63 9.83 16.90
CA PRO A 150 -3.00 10.49 18.15
C PRO A 150 -3.67 9.48 19.09
N GLU A 151 -3.15 9.36 20.31
CA GLU A 151 -3.74 8.51 21.35
C GLU A 151 -5.04 9.12 21.86
N LYS A 152 -4.97 10.39 22.26
CA LYS A 152 -6.04 11.15 22.90
C LYS A 152 -6.59 12.21 21.95
N PRO A 153 -7.89 12.55 22.02
CA PRO A 153 -8.40 13.75 21.36
C PRO A 153 -7.54 14.96 21.75
N ALA A 154 -7.35 15.90 20.80
CA ALA A 154 -6.72 17.16 21.13
C ALA A 154 -7.48 17.76 22.31
N ALA A 155 -6.80 17.94 23.45
CA ALA A 155 -7.38 18.62 24.58
C ALA A 155 -7.85 19.95 24.05
N ASN A 156 -9.17 20.16 23.96
CA ASN A 156 -9.76 21.38 23.44
C ASN A 156 -8.97 22.54 24.03
N GLN A 157 -8.14 23.20 23.21
CA GLN A 157 -7.61 24.50 23.55
C GLN A 157 -8.84 25.39 23.56
N GLY A 158 -9.49 25.44 24.72
CA GLY A 158 -10.64 26.26 25.00
C GLY A 158 -10.20 27.71 24.88
N ASN A 159 -10.20 28.20 23.65
CA ASN A 159 -10.17 29.61 23.35
C ASN A 159 -10.84 29.86 21.99
N VAL A 160 -12.04 29.31 21.83
CA VAL A 160 -13.03 29.96 20.99
C VAL A 160 -13.78 30.90 21.92
N GLN A 161 -13.39 32.18 21.91
CA GLN A 161 -14.25 33.25 22.38
C GLN A 161 -15.56 33.15 21.60
N ASN A 162 -16.57 32.58 22.24
CA ASN A 162 -17.96 32.72 21.86
C ASN A 162 -18.34 34.19 22.04
N ASN A 163 -18.18 35.00 20.99
CA ASN A 163 -18.90 36.26 20.88
C ASN A 163 -20.34 35.93 20.50
N GLY A 164 -21.28 36.38 21.32
CA GLY A 164 -22.57 35.74 21.52
C GLY A 164 -23.53 35.78 20.34
N ASN A 165 -24.26 34.68 20.16
CA ASN A 165 -25.69 34.75 19.88
C ASN A 165 -26.37 33.47 20.39
N THR A 166 -27.00 33.60 21.55
CA THR A 166 -27.85 32.59 22.20
C THR A 166 -29.05 32.25 21.33
N ASN A 167 -29.15 31.00 20.89
CA ASN A 167 -30.44 30.34 20.67
C ASN A 167 -30.42 29.00 21.39
N ASN A 168 -31.18 28.94 22.49
CA ASN A 168 -31.37 27.78 23.34
C ASN A 168 -32.07 26.66 22.56
N ASN A 169 -31.38 25.54 22.34
CA ASN A 169 -32.05 24.25 22.28
C ASN A 169 -31.20 23.21 23.01
N THR A 170 -31.58 23.00 24.26
CA THR A 170 -30.96 22.12 25.24
C THR A 170 -31.20 20.66 24.86
N SER A 171 -30.27 20.03 24.13
CA SER A 171 -30.15 18.57 24.10
C SER A 171 -29.21 18.13 25.22
N LYS A 172 -29.80 17.83 26.38
CA LYS A 172 -29.12 17.11 27.48
C LYS A 172 -28.93 15.66 27.03
N ASN A 173 -27.78 15.36 26.43
CA ASN A 173 -27.18 14.02 26.43
C ASN A 173 -25.67 14.14 26.22
N GLY A 174 -25.02 14.88 27.12
CA GLY A 174 -23.57 14.88 27.25
C GLY A 174 -23.12 13.65 28.03
N VAL A 175 -23.04 12.48 27.38
CA VAL A 175 -22.33 11.34 27.94
C VAL A 175 -20.85 11.51 27.63
N ASN A 176 -20.13 12.19 28.52
CA ASN A 176 -18.69 12.07 28.65
C ASN A 176 -18.42 10.68 29.22
N THR A 177 -18.51 9.65 28.38
CA THR A 177 -18.29 8.26 28.81
C THR A 177 -16.80 8.08 29.03
N ALA A 178 -16.38 8.11 30.30
CA ALA A 178 -15.18 7.43 30.73
C ALA A 178 -15.35 5.93 30.44
N ILE A 179 -15.04 5.50 29.22
CA ILE A 179 -14.93 4.09 28.84
C ILE A 179 -13.59 3.61 29.41
N ASN A 180 -13.64 3.38 30.71
CA ASN A 180 -12.60 2.85 31.57
C ASN A 180 -12.36 1.37 31.23
N ALA A 181 -11.20 0.84 31.59
CA ALA A 181 -10.66 -0.50 31.35
C ALA A 181 -11.59 -1.71 31.62
N ASN A 182 -12.78 -1.47 32.18
CA ASN A 182 -13.83 -2.47 32.40
C ASN A 182 -14.57 -2.91 31.12
N PHE A 183 -14.50 -2.15 30.01
CA PHE A 183 -15.11 -2.57 28.75
C PHE A 183 -14.51 -3.88 28.22
N PHE A 184 -13.19 -4.05 28.33
CA PHE A 184 -12.52 -5.28 27.90
C PHE A 184 -12.79 -6.46 28.82
N ASN A 185 -12.95 -6.25 30.14
CA ASN A 185 -13.26 -7.32 31.09
C ASN A 185 -14.61 -8.01 30.79
N GLY A 186 -15.55 -7.35 30.12
CA GLY A 186 -16.81 -7.95 29.69
C GLY A 186 -16.74 -8.74 28.37
N LEU A 187 -15.70 -8.54 27.55
CA LEU A 187 -15.61 -9.13 26.20
C LEU A 187 -14.93 -10.52 26.18
N HIS A 188 -14.36 -10.97 27.30
CA HIS A 188 -13.61 -12.23 27.41
C HIS A 188 -14.48 -13.51 27.49
N HIS A 189 -15.81 -13.44 27.31
CA HIS A 189 -16.72 -14.59 27.41
C HIS A 189 -17.41 -15.04 26.12
N LEU A 190 -17.01 -14.54 24.94
CA LEU A 190 -17.58 -14.97 23.65
C LEU A 190 -16.73 -16.01 22.89
N GLY A 191 -15.96 -16.83 23.63
CA GLY A 191 -15.14 -17.89 23.07
C GLY A 191 -15.92 -19.19 22.84
N GLY A 192 -16.28 -19.47 21.59
CA GLY A 192 -16.48 -20.84 21.11
C GLY A 192 -17.87 -21.17 20.58
N GLY A 193 -18.05 -21.00 19.27
CA GLY A 193 -19.23 -21.51 18.57
C GLY A 193 -19.04 -21.46 17.06
N LYS A 194 -18.82 -22.62 16.44
CA LYS A 194 -18.99 -22.82 15.00
C LYS A 194 -20.50 -22.83 14.72
N GLY A 195 -20.97 -21.88 13.92
CA GLY A 195 -22.24 -21.98 13.20
C GLY A 195 -23.42 -21.21 13.79
N GLY A 196 -24.16 -20.53 12.90
CA GLY A 196 -25.58 -20.22 13.08
C GLY A 196 -25.88 -18.79 13.52
N GLY A 197 -26.59 -18.05 12.67
CA GLY A 197 -27.05 -16.68 12.87
C GLY A 197 -27.67 -16.44 14.25
N GLY A 198 -27.06 -15.53 14.99
CA GLY A 198 -27.56 -14.95 16.23
C GLY A 198 -26.79 -13.67 16.47
N GLY A 199 -27.30 -12.55 15.92
CA GLY A 199 -26.66 -11.25 16.02
C GLY A 199 -26.65 -10.77 17.46
N ALA A 200 -25.60 -11.09 18.22
CA ALA A 200 -25.21 -10.28 19.36
C ALA A 200 -25.01 -8.87 18.82
N THR A 201 -25.82 -7.93 19.33
CA THR A 201 -25.76 -6.52 18.97
C THR A 201 -24.34 -6.02 19.23
N GLN A 202 -23.57 -5.88 18.15
CA GLN A 202 -22.29 -5.20 18.20
C GLN A 202 -22.55 -3.81 18.80
N PRO A 203 -21.76 -3.37 19.79
CA PRO A 203 -21.91 -2.02 20.33
C PRO A 203 -21.80 -1.04 19.15
N TYR A 204 -22.90 -0.32 18.90
CA TYR A 204 -22.97 0.73 17.91
C TYR A 204 -21.88 1.75 18.22
N VAL A 205 -20.91 1.89 17.33
CA VAL A 205 -19.93 2.96 17.38
C VAL A 205 -20.68 4.21 16.92
N PRO A 206 -20.94 5.20 17.80
CA PRO A 206 -21.59 6.44 17.40
C PRO A 206 -20.80 7.12 16.27
N ASP A 207 -21.52 7.89 15.44
CA ASP A 207 -20.94 8.70 14.37
C ASP A 207 -19.64 9.36 14.81
N VAL A 208 -18.61 9.28 13.95
CA VAL A 208 -17.22 9.68 14.25
C VAL A 208 -17.20 10.97 15.07
N PRO A 209 -16.67 10.95 16.31
CA PRO A 209 -16.75 12.11 17.19
C PRO A 209 -16.06 13.32 16.54
N VAL A 210 -16.65 14.51 16.73
CA VAL A 210 -16.19 15.80 16.18
C VAL A 210 -14.71 16.11 16.53
N ASN A 211 -14.17 15.43 17.54
CA ASN A 211 -12.82 15.58 18.06
C ASN A 211 -11.73 14.82 17.27
N GLY A 212 -12.06 14.32 16.08
CA GLY A 212 -11.12 13.62 15.18
C GLY A 212 -10.89 12.15 15.55
N ILE A 213 -10.22 11.43 14.64
CA ILE A 213 -9.91 10.01 14.79
C ILE A 213 -8.71 9.84 15.72
N THR A 214 -8.93 9.27 16.90
CA THR A 214 -7.87 8.95 17.88
C THR A 214 -7.97 7.52 18.39
N TYR A 215 -6.96 7.08 19.14
CA TYR A 215 -6.97 5.74 19.73
C TYR A 215 -8.15 5.55 20.69
N GLU A 216 -8.24 6.42 21.71
CA GLU A 216 -9.25 6.33 22.76
C GLU A 216 -10.69 6.56 22.24
N ASN A 217 -10.88 7.37 21.20
CA ASN A 217 -12.22 7.67 20.72
C ASN A 217 -12.72 6.74 19.62
N THR A 218 -11.83 6.19 18.78
CA THR A 218 -12.25 5.51 17.55
C THR A 218 -11.53 4.18 17.36
N ILE A 219 -10.19 4.19 17.35
CA ILE A 219 -9.43 3.02 16.89
C ILE A 219 -9.53 1.86 17.87
N GLN A 220 -9.61 2.09 19.18
CA GLN A 220 -9.78 0.99 20.12
C GLN A 220 -11.06 0.18 19.87
N TYR A 221 -12.16 0.84 19.44
CA TYR A 221 -13.41 0.17 19.11
C TYR A 221 -13.32 -0.59 17.79
N VAL A 222 -12.69 0.02 16.77
CA VAL A 222 -12.41 -0.63 15.49
C VAL A 222 -11.59 -1.90 15.69
N LEU A 223 -10.53 -1.84 16.50
CA LEU A 223 -9.71 -3.01 16.80
C LEU A 223 -10.47 -4.04 17.64
N ALA A 224 -11.26 -3.60 18.61
CA ALA A 224 -12.05 -4.50 19.46
C ALA A 224 -13.06 -5.33 18.66
N LYS A 225 -13.71 -4.70 17.68
CA LYS A 225 -14.72 -5.33 16.82
C LYS A 225 -14.15 -6.48 15.99
N ASP A 226 -13.05 -6.24 15.27
CA ASP A 226 -12.59 -7.17 14.23
C ASP A 226 -11.21 -7.82 14.48
N CYS A 227 -10.39 -7.24 15.35
CA CYS A 227 -8.98 -7.63 15.50
C CYS A 227 -8.71 -8.37 16.82
N LEU A 228 -9.27 -7.91 17.94
CA LEU A 228 -8.87 -8.40 19.28
C LEU A 228 -9.26 -9.84 19.56
N ARG A 229 -10.20 -10.41 18.81
CA ARG A 229 -10.52 -11.85 18.92
C ARG A 229 -9.28 -12.73 18.70
N CYS A 230 -8.37 -12.33 17.82
CA CYS A 230 -7.12 -13.04 17.54
C CYS A 230 -5.90 -12.33 18.13
N HIS A 231 -6.02 -11.04 18.46
CA HIS A 231 -4.92 -10.16 18.86
C HIS A 231 -5.01 -9.66 20.31
N SER A 232 -5.69 -10.39 21.20
CA SER A 232 -5.72 -10.11 22.64
C SER A 232 -4.73 -10.94 23.46
N GLY A 233 -4.09 -11.95 22.84
CA GLY A 233 -3.11 -12.80 23.48
C GLY A 233 -1.70 -12.19 23.57
N HIS A 234 -0.74 -12.98 24.06
CA HIS A 234 0.66 -12.56 24.20
C HIS A 234 1.31 -12.22 22.84
N PHE A 235 0.97 -12.97 21.79
CA PHE A 235 1.50 -12.73 20.44
C PHE A 235 0.67 -11.69 19.71
N ARG A 236 1.32 -10.61 19.27
CA ARG A 236 0.65 -9.51 18.54
C ARG A 236 -0.55 -8.96 19.28
N ASN A 237 -0.32 -8.64 20.55
CA ASN A 237 -1.29 -7.97 21.40
C ASN A 237 -1.63 -6.58 20.81
N LEU A 238 -2.92 -6.26 20.69
CA LEU A 238 -3.44 -4.96 20.23
C LEU A 238 -4.40 -4.32 21.25
N THR A 239 -4.42 -4.77 22.51
CA THR A 239 -5.39 -4.31 23.52
C THR A 239 -5.09 -2.93 24.11
N THR A 240 -3.87 -2.42 23.96
CA THR A 240 -3.44 -1.13 24.49
C THR A 240 -2.82 -0.27 23.40
N TYR A 241 -2.87 1.06 23.58
CA TYR A 241 -2.24 2.00 22.66
C TYR A 241 -0.76 1.69 22.45
N ASP A 242 0.00 1.48 23.54
CA ASP A 242 1.42 1.18 23.49
C ASP A 242 1.72 -0.03 22.60
N ASN A 243 0.97 -1.11 22.76
CA ASN A 243 1.12 -2.34 21.98
C ASN A 243 0.81 -2.10 20.50
N VAL A 244 -0.27 -1.39 20.19
CA VAL A 244 -0.65 -1.04 18.80
C VAL A 244 0.39 -0.11 18.17
N SER A 245 0.89 0.86 18.93
CA SER A 245 1.83 1.88 18.44
C SER A 245 3.14 1.28 17.95
N ILE A 246 3.60 0.16 18.53
CA ILE A 246 4.80 -0.56 18.07
C ILE A 246 4.62 -1.00 16.61
N TYR A 247 3.46 -1.56 16.27
CA TYR A 247 3.14 -2.02 14.91
C TYR A 247 2.89 -0.88 13.93
N VAL A 248 2.45 0.28 14.42
CA VAL A 248 2.34 1.46 13.58
C VAL A 248 3.71 2.04 13.29
N LYS A 249 4.53 2.26 14.32
CA LYS A 249 5.87 2.85 14.21
C LYS A 249 6.80 2.05 13.31
N ASN A 250 6.69 0.72 13.31
CA ASN A 250 7.48 -0.15 12.42
C ASN A 250 6.83 -0.36 11.03
N GLY A 251 5.70 0.29 10.75
CA GLY A 251 4.97 0.21 9.47
C GLY A 251 4.24 -1.10 9.21
N LEU A 252 4.28 -2.07 10.14
CA LEU A 252 3.65 -3.38 9.96
C LEU A 252 2.13 -3.27 9.93
N LEU A 253 1.51 -2.53 10.85
CA LEU A 253 0.06 -2.40 10.88
C LEU A 253 -0.45 -1.79 9.57
N LYS A 254 0.19 -0.71 9.09
CA LYS A 254 -0.12 -0.09 7.80
C LYS A 254 -0.03 -1.11 6.66
N THR A 255 1.05 -1.89 6.60
CA THR A 255 1.22 -2.92 5.56
C THR A 255 0.15 -4.00 5.62
N LEU A 256 -0.22 -4.45 6.81
CA LEU A 256 -1.20 -5.52 7.01
C LEU A 256 -2.63 -5.07 6.69
N VAL A 257 -2.99 -3.85 7.10
CA VAL A 257 -4.33 -3.30 6.92
C VAL A 257 -4.48 -2.59 5.59
N GLN A 258 -3.43 -2.07 4.94
CA GLN A 258 -3.53 -1.45 3.63
C GLN A 258 -4.02 -2.46 2.60
N ARG A 259 -4.77 -1.98 1.61
CA ARG A 259 -5.11 -2.80 0.45
C ARG A 259 -3.81 -3.15 -0.23
N GLY A 260 -3.35 -4.38 -0.01
CA GLY A 260 -2.36 -4.97 -0.85
C GLY A 260 -1.72 -6.22 -0.29
N GLY A 261 -2.08 -7.38 -0.86
CA GLY A 261 -1.36 -8.62 -0.61
C GLY A 261 -0.04 -8.66 -1.39
N ALA A 262 0.69 -9.78 -1.31
CA ALA A 262 1.96 -9.94 -2.00
C ALA A 262 1.87 -9.66 -3.52
N MET A 263 0.68 -9.84 -4.11
CA MET A 263 0.42 -9.59 -5.53
C MET A 263 -0.16 -8.21 -5.84
N HIS A 264 -0.48 -7.40 -4.83
CA HIS A 264 -0.98 -6.04 -5.05
C HIS A 264 0.02 -5.12 -5.72
N ARG A 265 1.33 -5.32 -5.51
CA ARG A 265 2.34 -4.55 -6.25
C ARG A 265 2.30 -4.76 -7.76
N PHE A 266 1.72 -5.88 -8.21
CA PHE A 266 1.58 -6.20 -9.63
C PHE A 266 0.23 -5.73 -10.17
N ALA A 267 -0.86 -5.97 -9.43
CA ALA A 267 -2.19 -5.51 -9.82
C ALA A 267 -2.43 -4.01 -9.55
N LEU A 268 -1.65 -3.37 -8.67
CA LEU A 268 -1.73 -1.97 -8.26
C LEU A 268 -3.18 -1.47 -8.10
N ARG A 269 -3.55 -0.43 -8.87
CA ARG A 269 -4.88 0.17 -8.86
C ARG A 269 -5.96 -0.78 -9.37
N ASP A 270 -5.60 -1.82 -10.11
CA ASP A 270 -6.53 -2.78 -10.67
C ASP A 270 -6.93 -3.89 -9.70
N SER A 271 -6.25 -4.01 -8.56
CA SER A 271 -6.64 -4.95 -7.50
C SER A 271 -8.07 -4.70 -7.01
N ARG A 272 -8.57 -3.46 -7.07
CA ARG A 272 -9.94 -3.12 -6.69
C ARG A 272 -10.99 -3.72 -7.64
N TRP A 273 -10.66 -3.89 -8.92
CA TRP A 273 -11.54 -4.52 -9.90
C TRP A 273 -11.60 -6.03 -9.65
N ILE A 274 -10.46 -6.63 -9.32
CA ILE A 274 -10.40 -8.05 -8.92
C ILE A 274 -11.26 -8.27 -7.68
N VAL A 275 -11.13 -7.43 -6.64
CA VAL A 275 -11.95 -7.52 -5.43
C VAL A 275 -13.44 -7.35 -5.74
N ALA A 276 -13.81 -6.32 -6.51
CA ALA A 276 -15.21 -6.09 -6.89
C ALA A 276 -15.79 -7.25 -7.72
N TRP A 277 -14.99 -7.88 -8.59
CA TRP A 277 -15.42 -9.07 -9.33
C TRP A 277 -15.66 -10.26 -8.40
N ILE A 278 -14.77 -10.50 -7.42
CA ILE A 278 -14.94 -11.54 -6.40
C ILE A 278 -16.23 -11.29 -5.60
N GLU A 279 -16.45 -10.06 -5.13
CA GLU A 279 -17.64 -9.67 -4.35
C GLU A 279 -18.94 -9.82 -5.14
N ASN A 280 -18.91 -9.67 -6.47
CA ASN A 280 -20.06 -9.90 -7.36
C ASN A 280 -20.30 -11.40 -7.69
N GLY A 281 -19.62 -12.33 -7.03
CA GLY A 281 -19.74 -13.77 -7.29
C GLY A 281 -18.92 -14.25 -8.50
N ALA A 282 -17.88 -13.50 -8.87
CA ALA A 282 -16.96 -13.82 -9.96
C ALA A 282 -17.67 -14.11 -11.31
N PRO A 283 -18.59 -13.25 -11.79
CA PRO A 283 -19.39 -13.54 -12.97
C PRO A 283 -18.54 -13.53 -14.24
N ARG A 284 -18.89 -14.40 -15.20
CA ARG A 284 -18.17 -14.52 -16.48
C ARG A 284 -18.49 -13.37 -17.43
N LYS A 285 -19.79 -13.05 -17.57
CA LYS A 285 -20.38 -12.08 -18.51
C LYS A 285 -21.61 -11.43 -17.90
#